data_AF-A0A9C9X0Q1-F1
#
_entry.id   AF-A0A9C9X0Q1-F1
#
_cell.length_a   1.000
_cell.length_b   1.000
_cell.length_c   1.000
_cell.angle_alpha   90.00
_cell.angle_beta   90.00
_cell.angle_gamma   90.00
#
_symmetry.space_group_name_H-M   'P 1'
#
loop_
_entity.id
_entity.type
_entity.pdbx_description
1 polymer ?
#
loop_
_entity_poly.entity_id
_entity_poly.type
_entity_poly.pdbx_seq_one_letter_code
_entity_poly.pdbx_strand_id
1 'polypeptide(L)'
;MKITLRTKFIVYTIVLVMVIMVNVTYFFTLREINARRDAARSEFQRVAESIATMQLLDRQDWNTYQNYITQLMSFNPDIVYVAIYDDRNTLRAHQLNTNLVDVGDRVLSRRRRAEIVRQLDSGAIAAESQGDLQT
;
A
#
# COMPACT_ATOMS: atom_id res chain seq x y z
N MET A 1 -11.89 -8.50 53.70
CA MET A 1 -10.97 -7.37 53.47
C MET A 1 -11.82 -6.15 53.13
N LYS A 2 -11.94 -5.15 54.03
CA LYS A 2 -12.82 -3.98 53.82
C LYS A 2 -12.12 -2.99 52.88
N ILE A 3 -12.61 -2.88 51.66
CA ILE A 3 -12.12 -1.89 50.69
C ILE A 3 -12.51 -0.50 51.20
N THR A 4 -11.51 0.31 51.54
CA THR A 4 -11.74 1.69 51.99
C THR A 4 -12.19 2.58 50.84
N LEU A 5 -12.98 3.61 51.12
CA LEU A 5 -13.52 4.53 50.11
C LEU A 5 -12.42 5.17 49.24
N ARG A 6 -11.23 5.40 49.83
CA ARG A 6 -10.04 5.91 49.16
C ARG A 6 -9.54 4.97 48.06
N THR A 7 -9.52 3.66 48.32
CA THR A 7 -9.10 2.66 47.32
C THR A 7 -10.06 2.62 46.13
N LYS A 8 -11.37 2.77 46.36
CA LYS A 8 -12.36 2.82 45.27
C LYS A 8 -12.13 4.02 44.35
N PHE A 9 -11.86 5.19 44.92
CA PHE A 9 -11.56 6.39 44.14
C PHE A 9 -10.29 6.23 43.30
N ILE A 10 -9.20 5.73 43.88
CA ILE A 10 -7.93 5.52 43.17
C ILE A 10 -8.11 4.56 41.99
N VAL A 11 -8.80 3.44 42.20
CA VAL A 11 -9.07 2.47 41.14
C VAL A 11 -9.90 3.09 40.02
N TYR A 12 -10.91 3.90 40.37
CA TYR A 12 -11.75 4.57 39.38
C TYR A 12 -10.95 5.56 38.53
N THR A 13 -10.06 6.34 39.15
CA THR A 13 -9.20 7.28 38.42
C THR A 13 -8.24 6.55 37.48
N ILE A 14 -7.65 5.43 37.91
CA ILE A 14 -6.75 4.63 37.08
C ILE A 14 -7.51 4.07 35.86
N VAL A 15 -8.69 3.50 36.06
CA VAL A 15 -9.52 2.98 34.96
C VAL A 15 -9.92 4.10 34.01
N LEU A 16 -10.31 5.26 34.53
CA LEU A 16 -10.68 6.41 33.71
C LEU A 16 -9.50 6.89 32.84
N VAL A 17 -8.31 7.03 33.43
CA VAL A 17 -7.10 7.41 32.68
C VAL A 17 -6.74 6.35 31.64
N MET A 18 -6.88 5.07 31.96
CA MET A 18 -6.61 3.99 31.02
C MET A 18 -7.56 4.04 29.80
N VAL A 19 -8.86 4.26 30.04
CA VAL A 19 -9.86 4.39 28.96
C VAL A 19 -9.54 5.60 28.07
N ILE A 20 -9.15 6.73 28.67
CA ILE A 20 -8.76 7.93 27.91
C ILE A 20 -7.51 7.64 27.06
N MET A 21 -6.47 7.03 27.64
CA MET A 21 -5.25 6.69 26.91
C MET A 21 -5.53 5.76 25.72
N VAL A 22 -6.35 4.71 25.91
CA VAL A 22 -6.72 3.79 24.83
C VAL A 22 -7.46 4.52 23.69
N ASN A 23 -8.42 5.38 24.03
CA ASN A 23 -9.15 6.15 23.02
C ASN A 23 -8.26 7.13 22.26
N VAL A 24 -7.35 7.81 22.97
CA VAL A 24 -6.39 8.73 22.36
C VAL A 24 -5.46 7.96 21.42
N THR A 25 -4.87 6.85 21.87
CA THR A 25 -4.02 6.01 21.01
C THR A 25 -4.77 5.56 19.77
N TYR A 26 -5.98 5.02 19.91
CA TYR A 26 -6.80 4.58 18.77
C TYR A 26 -7.06 5.71 17.77
N PHE A 27 -7.45 6.89 18.26
CA PHE A 27 -7.74 8.05 17.42
C PHE A 27 -6.49 8.55 16.68
N PHE A 28 -5.35 8.63 17.37
CA PHE A 28 -4.09 9.08 16.76
C PHE A 28 -3.57 8.09 15.73
N THR A 29 -3.62 6.78 16.00
CA THR A 29 -3.19 5.76 15.04
C THR A 29 -4.03 5.80 13.76
N LEU A 30 -5.35 5.92 13.87
CA LEU A 30 -6.24 6.06 12.72
C LEU A 30 -5.93 7.31 11.88
N ARG A 31 -5.74 8.44 12.56
CA ARG A 31 -5.45 9.70 11.88
C ARG A 31 -4.10 9.67 11.17
N GLU A 32 -3.09 9.09 11.79
CA GLU A 32 -1.75 8.99 11.21
C GLU A 32 -1.72 8.08 9.98
N ILE A 33 -2.45 6.96 10.01
CA ILE A 33 -2.59 6.07 8.85
C ILE A 33 -3.25 6.81 7.67
N ASN A 34 -4.31 7.57 7.93
CA ASN A 34 -5.00 8.33 6.89
C ASN A 34 -4.10 9.42 6.29
N ALA A 35 -3.39 10.17 7.14
CA ALA A 35 -2.45 11.21 6.67
C ALA A 35 -1.33 10.63 5.80
N ARG A 36 -0.78 9.46 6.17
CA ARG A 36 0.23 8.77 5.37
C ARG A 36 -0.32 8.28 4.03
N ARG A 37 -1.56 7.77 4.01
CA ARG A 37 -2.23 7.35 2.77
C ARG A 37 -2.46 8.51 1.80
N ASP A 38 -2.89 9.67 2.31
CA ASP A 38 -3.13 10.85 1.47
C ASP A 38 -1.84 11.39 0.86
N ALA A 39 -0.74 11.41 1.64
CA ALA A 39 0.58 11.78 1.13
C ALA A 39 1.05 10.84 0.01
N ALA A 40 0.97 9.52 0.23
CA ALA A 40 1.33 8.52 -0.77
C ALA A 40 0.47 8.65 -2.04
N ARG A 41 -0.83 8.91 -1.90
CA ARG A 41 -1.73 9.12 -3.04
C ARG A 41 -1.33 10.31 -3.89
N SER A 42 -0.93 11.41 -3.26
CA SER A 42 -0.47 12.61 -3.98
C SER A 42 0.82 12.36 -4.77
N GLU A 43 1.71 11.54 -4.23
CA GLU A 43 2.95 11.13 -4.90
C GLU A 43 2.66 10.19 -6.07
N PHE A 44 1.83 9.17 -5.86
CA PHE A 44 1.40 8.27 -6.94
C PHE A 44 0.70 9.02 -8.08
N GLN A 45 -0.11 10.03 -7.76
CA GLN A 45 -0.76 10.85 -8.77
C GLN A 45 0.25 11.61 -9.64
N ARG A 46 1.27 12.23 -9.02
CA ARG A 46 2.33 12.93 -9.78
C ARG A 46 3.13 11.98 -10.66
N VAL A 47 3.43 10.79 -10.17
CA VAL A 47 4.11 9.74 -10.95
C VAL A 47 3.25 9.30 -12.13
N ALA A 48 1.96 9.06 -11.91
CA ALA A 48 1.02 8.69 -12.97
C ALA A 48 0.87 9.79 -14.03
N GLU A 49 0.77 11.06 -13.62
CA GLU A 49 0.72 12.22 -14.53
C GLU A 49 2.02 12.38 -15.33
N SER A 50 3.19 12.14 -14.71
CA SER A 50 4.47 12.12 -15.41
C SER A 50 4.54 11.01 -16.46
N ILE A 51 3.98 9.83 -16.19
CA ILE A 51 3.92 8.71 -17.15
C ILE A 51 2.94 9.06 -18.29
N ALA A 52 1.76 9.60 -17.96
CA ALA A 52 0.73 9.95 -18.92
C ALA A 52 1.11 11.13 -19.82
N THR A 53 1.88 12.10 -19.32
CA THR A 53 2.37 13.21 -20.17
C THR A 53 3.45 12.74 -21.15
N MET A 54 4.23 11.72 -20.80
CA MET A 54 5.15 11.05 -21.73
C MET A 54 4.40 10.33 -22.88
N GLN A 55 3.16 9.92 -22.63
CA GLN A 55 2.26 9.25 -23.60
C GLN A 55 1.94 10.10 -24.84
N LEU A 56 2.18 11.42 -24.79
CA LEU A 56 1.96 12.33 -25.91
C LEU A 56 3.07 12.28 -26.98
N LEU A 57 4.22 11.63 -26.73
CA LEU A 57 5.38 11.74 -27.62
C LEU A 57 5.70 10.55 -28.52
N ASP A 58 5.20 9.33 -28.30
CA ASP A 58 5.25 8.29 -29.33
C ASP A 58 4.34 7.10 -28.98
N ARG A 59 3.19 7.01 -29.66
CA ARG A 59 2.24 5.90 -29.49
C ARG A 59 2.74 4.69 -30.27
N GLN A 60 3.70 3.92 -29.75
CA GLN A 60 3.79 2.46 -29.99
C GLN A 60 4.99 1.72 -29.40
N ASP A 61 6.00 2.39 -28.84
CA ASP A 61 7.18 1.65 -28.35
C ASP A 61 7.02 1.13 -26.91
N TRP A 62 6.32 0.01 -26.78
CA TRP A 62 6.13 -0.71 -25.51
C TRP A 62 7.43 -1.11 -24.82
N ASN A 63 8.53 -1.26 -25.57
CA ASN A 63 9.83 -1.59 -24.98
C ASN A 63 10.42 -0.37 -24.26
N THR A 64 10.26 0.82 -24.84
CA THR A 64 10.63 2.08 -24.19
C THR A 64 9.84 2.28 -22.90
N TYR A 65 8.53 2.02 -22.89
CA TYR A 65 7.75 2.04 -21.65
C TYR A 65 8.24 1.03 -20.61
N GLN A 66 8.52 -0.21 -21.02
CA GLN A 66 9.04 -1.24 -20.12
C GLN A 66 10.39 -0.86 -19.50
N ASN A 67 11.28 -0.25 -20.27
CA ASN A 67 12.57 0.24 -19.79
C ASN A 67 12.39 1.41 -18.81
N TYR A 68 11.53 2.36 -19.16
CA TYR A 68 11.23 3.51 -18.31
C TYR A 68 10.66 3.08 -16.95
N ILE A 69 9.64 2.22 -16.92
CA ILE A 69 9.05 1.77 -15.63
C ILE A 69 10.06 0.97 -14.80
N THR A 70 10.97 0.23 -15.46
CA THR A 70 12.04 -0.49 -14.77
C THR A 70 13.00 0.49 -14.10
N GLN A 71 13.37 1.55 -14.80
CA GLN A 71 14.24 2.60 -14.27
C GLN A 71 13.54 3.43 -13.18
N LEU A 72 12.28 3.80 -13.37
CA LEU A 72 11.47 4.54 -12.39
C LEU A 72 11.37 3.77 -11.06
N MET A 73 11.10 2.46 -11.12
CA MET A 73 11.04 1.61 -9.92
C MET A 73 12.41 1.37 -9.29
N SER A 74 13.50 1.49 -10.06
CA SER A 74 14.86 1.44 -9.49
C SER A 74 15.19 2.68 -8.64
N PHE A 75 14.64 3.84 -8.99
CA PHE A 75 14.83 5.08 -8.25
C PHE A 75 13.85 5.24 -7.08
N ASN A 76 12.67 4.64 -7.17
CA ASN A 76 11.62 4.73 -6.16
C ASN A 76 11.32 3.33 -5.62
N PRO A 77 12.10 2.85 -4.62
CA PRO A 77 11.95 1.50 -4.09
C PRO A 77 10.62 1.28 -3.36
N ASP A 78 9.89 2.34 -3.03
CA ASP A 78 8.60 2.28 -2.34
C ASP A 78 7.42 1.96 -3.28
N ILE A 79 7.64 1.96 -4.59
CA ILE A 79 6.62 1.56 -5.55
C ILE A 79 6.49 0.03 -5.53
N VAL A 80 5.31 -0.47 -5.18
CA VAL A 80 5.01 -1.91 -5.12
C VAL A 80 4.91 -2.51 -6.53
N TYR A 81 4.15 -1.87 -7.41
CA TYR A 81 3.99 -2.29 -8.80
C TYR A 81 3.65 -1.12 -9.73
N VAL A 82 3.89 -1.33 -11.02
CA VAL A 82 3.42 -0.45 -12.10
C VAL A 82 2.73 -1.30 -13.15
N ALA A 83 1.54 -0.89 -13.57
CA ALA A 83 0.74 -1.52 -14.62
C ALA A 83 0.36 -0.48 -15.68
N ILE A 84 0.69 -0.73 -16.94
CA ILE A 84 0.29 0.12 -18.07
C ILE A 84 -0.60 -0.70 -18.99
N TYR A 85 -1.83 -0.24 -19.16
CA TYR A 85 -2.83 -0.82 -20.03
C TYR A 85 -2.95 -0.02 -21.34
N ASP A 86 -3.31 -0.69 -22.42
CA ASP A 86 -3.72 -0.02 -23.66
C ASP A 86 -5.18 0.42 -23.61
N ASP A 87 -5.64 1.05 -24.70
CA ASP A 87 -7.02 1.48 -24.94
C ASP A 87 -8.05 0.34 -24.88
N ARG A 88 -7.60 -0.90 -25.07
CA ARG A 88 -8.41 -2.12 -24.99
C ARG A 88 -8.33 -2.78 -23.61
N ASN A 89 -7.80 -2.07 -22.61
CA ASN A 89 -7.58 -2.56 -21.25
C ASN A 89 -6.67 -3.81 -21.19
N THR A 90 -5.77 -3.96 -22.15
CA THR A 90 -4.79 -5.05 -22.18
C THR A 90 -3.50 -4.59 -21.52
N LEU A 91 -3.00 -5.34 -20.54
CA LEU A 91 -1.72 -5.05 -19.87
C LEU A 91 -0.56 -5.17 -20.87
N ARG A 92 0.13 -4.06 -21.16
CA ARG A 92 1.23 -3.99 -22.14
C ARG A 92 2.60 -3.90 -21.50
N ALA A 93 2.75 -3.07 -20.47
CA ALA A 93 3.99 -2.96 -19.71
C ALA A 93 3.67 -3.14 -18.22
N HIS A 94 4.56 -3.83 -17.51
CA HIS A 94 4.38 -4.08 -16.09
C HIS A 94 5.71 -4.24 -15.38
N GLN A 95 5.77 -3.87 -14.11
CA GLN A 95 6.89 -4.16 -13.24
C GLN A 95 6.39 -4.39 -11.81
N LEU A 96 7.05 -5.30 -11.11
CA LEU A 96 6.71 -5.72 -9.75
C LEU A 96 7.96 -5.61 -8.89
N ASN A 97 7.84 -4.99 -7.72
CA ASN A 97 8.89 -4.98 -6.73
C ASN A 97 8.79 -6.23 -5.86
N THR A 98 9.62 -7.23 -6.16
CA THR A 98 9.65 -8.51 -5.44
C THR A 98 10.17 -8.40 -4.01
N ASN A 99 10.77 -7.27 -3.63
CA ASN A 99 11.22 -7.04 -2.25
C ASN A 99 10.07 -6.58 -1.34
N LEU A 100 8.99 -6.04 -1.93
CA LEU A 100 7.81 -5.55 -1.19
C LEU A 100 6.63 -6.52 -1.25
N VAL A 101 6.73 -7.58 -2.06
CA VAL A 101 5.67 -8.58 -2.23
C VAL A 101 6.27 -9.94 -1.95
N ASP A 102 5.67 -10.69 -1.03
CA ASP A 102 6.12 -12.04 -0.74
C ASP A 102 5.79 -12.96 -1.93
N VAL A 103 6.82 -13.28 -2.70
CA VAL A 103 6.75 -14.14 -3.88
C VAL A 103 7.60 -15.41 -3.72
N GLY A 104 8.16 -15.62 -2.52
CA GLY A 104 9.14 -16.65 -2.21
C GLY A 104 10.47 -16.51 -2.98
N ASP A 105 11.40 -17.44 -2.75
CA ASP A 105 12.76 -17.48 -3.36
C ASP A 105 12.79 -17.88 -4.85
N ARG A 106 11.67 -17.74 -5.57
CA ARG A 106 11.56 -18.18 -6.96
C ARG A 106 11.73 -17.02 -7.92
N VAL A 107 12.64 -17.18 -8.88
CA VAL A 107 12.75 -16.27 -10.03
C VAL A 107 11.43 -16.29 -10.79
N LEU A 108 10.68 -15.18 -10.71
CA LEU A 108 9.37 -15.08 -11.33
C LEU A 108 9.49 -14.92 -12.86
N SER A 109 8.81 -15.81 -13.58
CA SER A 109 8.59 -15.65 -15.01
C SER A 109 7.81 -14.36 -15.30
N ARG A 110 8.00 -13.78 -16.49
CA ARG A 110 7.30 -12.55 -16.91
C ARG A 110 5.77 -12.69 -16.83
N ARG A 111 5.26 -13.86 -17.22
CA ARG A 111 3.82 -14.18 -17.14
C ARG A 111 3.30 -14.18 -15.69
N ARG A 112 4.05 -14.79 -14.77
CA ARG A 112 3.65 -14.84 -13.35
C ARG A 112 3.69 -13.45 -12.73
N ARG A 113 4.68 -12.62 -13.08
CA ARG A 113 4.70 -11.20 -12.67
C ARG A 113 3.48 -10.43 -13.18
N ALA A 114 3.11 -10.60 -14.45
CA ALA A 114 1.93 -9.95 -15.01
C ALA A 114 0.64 -10.38 -14.29
N GLU A 115 0.53 -11.65 -13.90
CA GLU A 115 -0.60 -12.17 -13.15
C GLU A 115 -0.70 -11.56 -11.74
N ILE A 116 0.42 -11.51 -11.01
CA ILE A 116 0.48 -10.88 -9.68
C ILE A 116 0.12 -9.40 -9.77
N VAL A 117 0.64 -8.69 -10.76
CA VAL A 117 0.32 -7.26 -10.99
C VAL A 117 -1.18 -7.08 -11.23
N ARG A 118 -1.82 -7.94 -12.04
CA ARG A 118 -3.28 -7.88 -12.24
C ARG A 118 -4.07 -8.20 -10.97
N GLN A 119 -3.61 -9.14 -10.15
CA GLN A 119 -4.25 -9.47 -8.88
C GLN A 119 -4.20 -8.28 -7.91
N LEU A 120 -3.02 -7.65 -7.76
CA LEU A 120 -2.82 -6.46 -6.95
C LEU A 120 -3.71 -5.30 -7.43
N ASP A 121 -3.76 -5.07 -8.74
CA ASP A 121 -4.56 -4.02 -9.37
C ASP A 121 -6.06 -4.22 -9.20
N SER A 122 -6.53 -5.47 -9.28
CA SER A 122 -7.93 -5.81 -9.03
C SER A 122 -8.35 -5.69 -7.55
N GLY A 123 -7.43 -5.35 -6.65
CA GLY A 123 -7.68 -5.33 -5.21
C GLY A 123 -7.95 -6.71 -4.63
N ALA A 124 -7.55 -7.78 -5.33
CA ALA A 124 -7.63 -9.14 -4.83
C ALA A 124 -6.60 -9.31 -3.71
N ILE A 125 -6.97 -8.91 -2.50
CA ILE A 125 -6.22 -9.17 -1.28
C ILE A 125 -6.07 -10.69 -1.19
N ALA A 126 -4.82 -11.16 -1.08
CA ALA A 126 -4.53 -12.56 -0.84
C ALA A 126 -5.41 -13.05 0.32
N ALA A 127 -6.08 -14.20 0.17
CA ALA A 127 -7.01 -14.72 1.18
C ALA A 127 -6.39 -14.79 2.59
N GLU A 128 -5.08 -14.90 2.66
CA GLU A 128 -4.25 -14.95 3.87
C GLU A 128 -4.14 -13.58 4.59
N SER A 129 -4.21 -12.45 3.87
CA SER A 129 -4.14 -11.08 4.46
C SER A 129 -5.49 -10.54 4.96
N GLN A 130 -6.60 -11.26 4.77
CA GLN A 130 -7.90 -10.83 5.30
C GLN A 130 -7.95 -10.90 6.84
N GLY A 131 -7.17 -11.78 7.47
CA GLY A 131 -7.10 -11.91 8.93
C GLY A 131 -6.47 -10.69 9.61
N ASP A 132 -5.41 -10.13 9.01
CA ASP A 132 -4.68 -8.99 9.57
C ASP A 132 -5.46 -7.66 9.52
N LEU A 133 -6.50 -7.59 8.68
CA LEU A 133 -7.40 -6.42 8.61
C LEU A 133 -8.54 -6.47 9.65
N GLN A 134 -8.72 -7.60 10.34
CA GLN A 134 -9.80 -7.81 11.33
C GLN A 134 -9.33 -7.70 12.80
N THR A 135 -8.09 -7.31 13.06
CA THR A 135 -7.55 -7.18 14.43
C THR A 135 -7.32 -5.70 14.78
#